data_AF-A0A8D8TLP9-F1
#
_entry.id   AF-A0A8D8TLP9-F1
#
_cell.length_a   1.000
_cell.length_b   1.000
_cell.length_c   1.000
_cell.angle_alpha   90.00
_cell.angle_beta   90.00
_cell.angle_gamma   90.00
#
_symmetry.space_group_name_H-M   'P 1'
#
loop_
_entity.id
_entity.type
_entity.pdbx_description
1 polymer ?
#
loop_
_entity_poly.entity_id
_entity_poly.type
_entity_poly.pdbx_seq_one_letter_code
_entity_poly.pdbx_strand_id
1 'polypeptide(L)'
;MVSLKIILLFLAFVLASVQVQGRPHFIDCQSDSDCSTVTTCCVLSQQRFALPSCAHMTGEGAPCRPGNAPFNTTLTYLSGDSVEFINVWRDLCPCSFGLECSRESGTCVLPNFTIDNRLDEIQWEED
;
A
#
# COMPACT_ATOMS: atom_id res chain seq x y z
N MET A 1 24.48 -28.36 -35.93
CA MET A 1 25.32 -27.75 -34.88
C MET A 1 24.59 -26.54 -34.34
N VAL A 2 24.00 -26.62 -33.14
CA VAL A 2 23.29 -25.49 -32.52
C VAL A 2 24.34 -24.56 -31.90
N SER A 3 24.29 -23.26 -32.24
CA SER A 3 25.29 -22.28 -31.78
C SER A 3 25.15 -22.01 -30.29
N LEU A 4 26.26 -21.93 -29.55
CA LEU A 4 26.31 -21.70 -28.09
C LEU A 4 25.52 -20.44 -27.67
N LYS A 5 25.49 -19.41 -28.53
CA LYS A 5 24.72 -18.18 -28.32
C LYS A 5 23.21 -18.43 -28.32
N ILE A 6 22.73 -19.37 -29.13
CA ILE A 6 21.31 -19.75 -29.20
C ILE A 6 20.93 -20.47 -27.89
N ILE A 7 21.78 -21.35 -27.38
CA ILE A 7 21.56 -22.05 -26.12
C ILE A 7 21.47 -21.06 -24.94
N LEU A 8 22.36 -20.05 -24.91
CA LEU A 8 22.34 -19.00 -23.88
C LEU A 8 21.08 -18.12 -23.95
N LEU A 9 20.62 -17.76 -25.16
CA LEU A 9 19.38 -17.00 -25.34
C LEU A 9 18.15 -17.77 -24.90
N PHE A 10 18.08 -19.08 -25.19
CA PHE A 10 16.99 -19.94 -24.73
C PHE A 10 17.00 -20.10 -23.20
N LEU A 11 18.17 -20.27 -22.58
CA LEU A 11 18.29 -20.34 -21.12
C LEU A 11 17.87 -19.04 -20.42
N ALA A 12 18.24 -17.88 -20.97
CA ALA A 12 17.81 -16.59 -20.45
C ALA A 12 16.28 -16.40 -20.56
N PHE A 13 15.69 -16.85 -21.68
CA PHE A 13 14.24 -16.80 -21.89
C PHE A 13 13.47 -17.73 -20.93
N VAL A 14 13.97 -18.95 -20.71
CA VAL A 14 13.37 -19.89 -19.76
C VAL A 14 13.47 -19.35 -18.33
N LEU A 15 14.61 -18.81 -17.91
CA LEU A 15 14.77 -18.22 -16.57
C LEU A 15 13.85 -17.00 -16.33
N ALA A 16 13.60 -16.18 -17.35
CA ALA A 16 12.65 -15.07 -17.27
C ALA A 16 11.19 -15.54 -17.13
N SER A 17 10.86 -16.77 -17.56
CA SER A 17 9.51 -17.31 -17.51
C SER A 17 9.11 -17.95 -16.18
N VAL A 18 10.04 -18.14 -15.23
CA VAL A 18 9.81 -18.95 -14.01
C VAL A 18 8.98 -18.26 -12.92
N GLN A 19 8.62 -16.98 -13.03
CA GLN A 19 8.04 -16.26 -11.89
C GLN A 19 6.59 -15.78 -12.05
N VAL A 20 5.74 -16.53 -12.75
CA VAL A 20 4.30 -16.36 -12.60
C VAL A 20 3.77 -17.43 -11.66
N GLN A 21 3.98 -17.27 -10.35
CA GLN A 21 3.07 -17.88 -9.39
C GLN A 21 1.71 -17.26 -9.65
N GLY A 22 0.84 -17.99 -10.35
CA GLY A 22 -0.50 -17.55 -10.67
C GLY A 22 -1.23 -17.20 -9.38
N ARG A 23 -1.58 -15.93 -9.22
CA ARG A 23 -2.39 -15.45 -8.09
C ARG A 23 -3.72 -16.20 -8.10
N PRO A 24 -4.21 -16.70 -6.95
CA PRO A 24 -5.56 -17.25 -6.88
C PRO A 24 -6.60 -16.21 -7.36
N HIS A 25 -7.58 -16.63 -8.15
CA HIS A 25 -8.53 -15.73 -8.81
C HIS A 25 -9.40 -14.90 -7.84
N PHE A 26 -9.51 -15.32 -6.57
CA PHE A 26 -10.32 -14.64 -5.55
C PHE A 26 -9.57 -13.52 -4.81
N ILE A 27 -8.27 -13.37 -5.05
CA ILE A 27 -7.49 -12.23 -4.55
C ILE A 27 -7.59 -11.16 -5.63
N ASP A 28 -7.95 -9.93 -5.28
CA ASP A 28 -7.99 -8.79 -6.22
C ASP A 28 -6.70 -7.96 -6.20
N CYS A 29 -5.98 -7.93 -5.08
CA CYS A 29 -4.69 -7.28 -4.93
C CYS A 29 -3.82 -8.00 -3.89
N GLN A 30 -2.50 -8.01 -4.10
CA GLN A 30 -1.49 -8.42 -3.12
C GLN A 30 -0.72 -7.21 -2.55
N SER A 31 -0.75 -6.10 -3.29
CA SER A 31 -0.11 -4.84 -2.91
C SER A 31 -0.86 -3.63 -3.46
N ASP A 32 -0.58 -2.45 -2.92
CA ASP A 32 -1.12 -1.18 -3.44
C ASP A 32 -0.80 -0.95 -4.93
N SER A 33 0.34 -1.46 -5.43
CA SER A 33 0.72 -1.34 -6.85
C SER A 33 -0.14 -2.17 -7.81
N ASP A 34 -0.92 -3.13 -7.29
CA ASP A 34 -1.87 -3.88 -8.11
C ASP A 34 -3.14 -3.08 -8.40
N CYS A 35 -3.37 -1.97 -7.67
CA CYS A 35 -4.54 -1.13 -7.84
C CYS A 35 -4.28 -0.04 -8.90
N SER A 36 -5.24 0.14 -9.81
CA SER A 36 -5.06 0.90 -11.05
C SER A 36 -4.79 2.40 -10.90
N THR A 37 -5.07 3.00 -9.74
CA THR A 37 -4.91 4.45 -9.53
C THR A 37 -4.15 4.78 -8.25
N VAL A 38 -3.49 5.95 -8.27
CA VAL A 38 -2.81 6.53 -7.08
C VAL A 38 -3.77 6.90 -5.95
N THR A 39 -5.08 6.91 -6.22
CA THR A 39 -6.15 7.19 -5.27
C THR A 39 -6.82 5.91 -4.77
N THR A 40 -6.24 4.75 -5.07
CA THR A 40 -6.70 3.44 -4.59
C THR A 40 -5.59 2.73 -3.83
N CYS A 41 -5.97 1.91 -2.87
CA CYS A 41 -5.07 1.06 -2.10
C CYS A 41 -5.63 -0.36 -2.00
N CYS A 42 -4.77 -1.30 -1.66
CA CYS A 42 -5.14 -2.68 -1.40
C CYS A 42 -5.53 -2.83 0.07
N VAL A 43 -6.81 -3.09 0.33
CA VAL A 43 -7.31 -3.34 1.69
C VAL A 43 -7.39 -4.83 1.98
N LEU A 44 -6.95 -5.21 3.18
CA LEU A 44 -7.10 -6.54 3.73
C LEU A 44 -7.87 -6.44 5.05
N SER A 45 -9.04 -7.09 5.08
CA SER A 45 -9.85 -7.12 6.30
C SER A 45 -9.24 -8.03 7.36
N GLN A 46 -9.61 -7.81 8.62
CA GLN A 46 -9.12 -8.63 9.74
C GLN A 46 -9.83 -9.99 9.87
N GLN A 47 -10.64 -10.39 8.89
CA GLN A 47 -11.35 -11.66 8.91
C GLN A 47 -10.43 -12.83 8.53
N ARG A 48 -10.73 -14.01 9.06
CA ARG A 48 -10.04 -15.23 8.62
C ARG A 48 -10.37 -15.48 7.15
N PHE A 49 -9.36 -15.76 6.34
CA PHE A 49 -9.50 -15.91 4.89
C PHE A 49 -10.04 -14.64 4.21
N ALA A 50 -9.72 -13.47 4.76
CA ALA A 50 -10.05 -12.20 4.15
C ALA A 50 -9.63 -12.17 2.68
N LEU A 51 -10.57 -11.71 1.85
CA LEU A 51 -10.34 -11.47 0.44
C LEU A 51 -9.86 -10.01 0.30
N PRO A 52 -8.64 -9.79 -0.18
CA PRO A 52 -8.11 -8.46 -0.39
C PRO A 52 -8.79 -7.81 -1.59
N SER A 53 -9.04 -6.51 -1.52
CA SER A 53 -9.65 -5.74 -2.60
C SER A 53 -9.06 -4.35 -2.75
N CYS A 54 -9.13 -3.80 -3.96
CA CYS A 54 -8.78 -2.40 -4.19
C CYS A 54 -9.93 -1.50 -3.73
N ALA A 55 -9.63 -0.53 -2.89
CA ALA A 55 -10.59 0.47 -2.40
C ALA A 55 -10.06 1.89 -2.64
N HIS A 56 -10.95 2.87 -2.70
CA HIS A 56 -10.57 4.28 -2.81
C HIS A 56 -10.09 4.83 -1.47
N MET A 57 -9.14 5.77 -1.52
CA MET A 57 -8.78 6.61 -0.38
C MET A 57 -10.02 7.33 0.17
N THR A 58 -10.03 7.58 1.49
CA THR A 58 -11.18 8.17 2.17
C THR A 58 -11.15 9.70 2.08
N GLY A 59 -12.30 10.31 1.82
CA GLY A 59 -12.44 11.77 1.68
C GLY A 59 -12.62 12.49 3.01
N GLU A 60 -12.66 13.83 2.98
CA GLU A 60 -12.93 14.65 4.16
C GLU A 60 -14.26 14.27 4.82
N GLY A 61 -14.28 14.19 6.15
CA GLY A 61 -15.43 13.76 6.95
C GLY A 61 -15.72 12.26 6.92
N ALA A 62 -15.10 11.50 6.01
CA ALA A 62 -15.29 10.06 5.93
C ALA A 62 -14.55 9.33 7.07
N PRO A 63 -15.04 8.14 7.48
CA PRO A 63 -14.35 7.31 8.47
C PRO A 63 -12.94 6.95 8.03
N CYS A 64 -12.02 6.94 8.98
CA CYS A 64 -10.65 6.49 8.81
C CYS A 64 -10.17 5.77 10.06
N ARG A 65 -9.02 5.09 9.95
CA ARG A 65 -8.40 4.41 11.08
C ARG A 65 -7.24 5.26 11.62
N PRO A 66 -7.31 5.78 12.86
CA PRO A 66 -6.21 6.56 13.42
C PRO A 66 -4.94 5.71 13.57
N GLY A 67 -3.79 6.27 13.17
CA GLY A 67 -2.50 5.55 13.20
C GLY A 67 -2.43 4.34 12.26
N ASN A 68 -3.28 4.29 11.23
CA ASN A 68 -3.20 3.25 10.22
C ASN A 68 -1.92 3.41 9.40
N ALA A 69 -1.21 2.30 9.22
CA ALA A 69 -0.03 2.22 8.39
C ALA A 69 -0.14 0.96 7.51
N PRO A 70 0.42 0.99 6.30
CA PRO A 70 0.48 -0.20 5.47
C PRO A 70 1.34 -1.26 6.17
N PHE A 71 0.97 -2.52 6.01
CA PHE A 71 1.66 -3.64 6.66
C PHE A 71 1.87 -4.81 5.69
N ASN A 72 2.83 -5.67 6.03
CA ASN A 72 3.11 -6.89 5.31
C ASN A 72 2.59 -8.09 6.11
N THR A 73 2.04 -9.09 5.43
CA THR A 73 1.58 -10.32 6.08
C THR A 73 1.55 -11.47 5.08
N THR A 74 1.49 -12.69 5.58
CA THR A 74 1.24 -13.88 4.75
C THR A 74 -0.03 -14.56 5.24
N LEU A 75 -0.95 -14.85 4.32
CA LEU A 75 -2.15 -15.63 4.64
C LEU A 75 -2.10 -16.98 3.94
N THR A 76 -2.45 -18.02 4.69
CA THR A 76 -2.67 -19.37 4.15
C THR A 76 -4.17 -19.60 4.04
N TYR A 77 -4.64 -19.83 2.82
CA TYR A 77 -6.04 -20.09 2.51
C TYR A 77 -6.37 -21.59 2.64
N LEU A 78 -7.67 -21.91 2.72
CA LEU A 78 -8.15 -23.30 2.82
C LEU A 78 -7.79 -24.17 1.62
N SER A 79 -7.49 -23.56 0.47
CA SER A 79 -6.96 -24.25 -0.71
C SER A 79 -5.54 -24.79 -0.51
N GLY A 80 -4.84 -24.38 0.56
CA GLY A 80 -3.43 -24.65 0.78
C GLY A 80 -2.50 -23.58 0.20
N ASP A 81 -3.03 -22.65 -0.60
CA ASP A 81 -2.26 -21.54 -1.15
C ASP A 81 -1.81 -20.60 -0.01
N SER A 82 -0.53 -20.25 -0.01
CA SER A 82 0.02 -19.23 0.88
C SER A 82 0.42 -18.02 0.05
N VAL A 83 -0.11 -16.85 0.43
CA VAL A 83 0.03 -15.62 -0.34
C VAL A 83 0.63 -14.55 0.53
N GLU A 84 1.68 -13.91 0.01
CA GLU A 84 2.32 -12.75 0.62
C GLU A 84 1.59 -11.47 0.21
N PHE A 85 1.28 -10.65 1.19
CA PHE A 85 0.69 -9.33 1.06
C PHE A 85 1.71 -8.29 1.48
N ILE A 86 1.95 -7.31 0.62
CA ILE A 86 2.99 -6.30 0.80
C ILE A 86 2.34 -4.91 0.73
N ASN A 87 2.61 -4.07 1.72
CA ASN A 87 2.07 -2.73 1.84
C ASN A 87 0.53 -2.68 1.71
N VAL A 88 -0.18 -3.59 2.39
CA VAL A 88 -1.65 -3.59 2.40
C VAL A 88 -2.20 -2.81 3.57
N TRP A 89 -3.42 -2.29 3.43
CA TRP A 89 -4.08 -1.46 4.44
C TRP A 89 -5.14 -2.23 5.21
N ARG A 90 -5.25 -1.96 6.51
CA ARG A 90 -6.17 -2.68 7.38
C ARG A 90 -7.56 -2.08 7.31
N ASP A 91 -8.51 -2.84 6.77
CA ASP A 91 -9.94 -2.54 6.65
C ASP A 91 -10.31 -1.29 5.80
N LEU A 92 -9.52 -0.22 5.84
CA LEU A 92 -9.75 1.05 5.16
C LEU A 92 -8.45 1.58 4.55
N CYS A 93 -8.56 2.21 3.37
CA CYS A 93 -7.51 3.01 2.79
C CYS A 93 -7.18 4.25 3.64
N PRO A 94 -5.99 4.86 3.44
CA PRO A 94 -5.67 6.11 4.09
C PRO A 94 -6.60 7.24 3.61
N CYS A 95 -6.59 8.33 4.38
CA CYS A 95 -7.19 9.58 3.94
C CYS A 95 -6.53 10.07 2.65
N SER A 96 -7.35 10.69 1.79
CA SER A 96 -6.90 11.28 0.53
C SER A 96 -5.81 12.33 0.76
N PHE A 97 -5.05 12.63 -0.29
CA PHE A 97 -3.92 13.57 -0.23
C PHE A 97 -4.27 14.88 0.49
N GLY A 98 -3.43 15.27 1.45
CA GLY A 98 -3.59 16.50 2.21
C GLY A 98 -4.54 16.42 3.41
N LEU A 99 -5.13 15.26 3.68
CA LEU A 99 -5.97 15.01 4.85
C LEU A 99 -5.23 14.14 5.88
N GLU A 100 -5.52 14.35 7.16
CA GLU A 100 -5.05 13.52 8.26
C GLU A 100 -6.23 12.80 8.92
N CYS A 101 -6.00 11.57 9.36
CA CYS A 101 -7.00 10.85 10.14
C CYS A 101 -6.99 11.34 11.60
N SER A 102 -8.02 12.09 11.99
CA SER A 102 -8.16 12.60 13.35
C SER A 102 -8.27 11.46 14.35
N ARG A 103 -7.42 11.48 15.38
CA ARG A 103 -7.48 10.53 16.50
C ARG A 103 -8.74 10.69 17.34
N GLU A 104 -9.33 11.89 17.35
CA GLU A 104 -10.48 12.21 18.19
C GLU A 104 -11.80 11.79 17.53
N SER A 105 -11.97 12.12 16.25
CA SER A 105 -13.23 11.85 15.53
C SER A 105 -13.21 10.54 14.75
N GLY A 106 -12.03 9.97 14.46
CA GLY A 106 -11.91 8.82 13.56
C GLY A 106 -12.34 9.14 12.13
N THR A 107 -12.22 10.41 11.72
CA THR A 107 -12.56 10.88 10.39
C THR A 107 -11.40 11.64 9.75
N CYS A 108 -11.38 11.67 8.42
CA CYS A 108 -10.39 12.46 7.70
C CYS A 108 -10.71 13.95 7.81
N VAL A 109 -9.73 14.74 8.21
CA VAL A 109 -9.85 16.19 8.41
C VAL A 109 -8.66 16.89 7.77
N LEU A 110 -8.81 18.19 7.50
CA LEU A 110 -7.67 19.02 7.14
C LEU A 110 -6.69 19.11 8.33
N PRO A 111 -5.37 19.01 8.08
CA PRO A 111 -4.38 19.17 9.13
C PRO A 111 -4.46 20.59 9.71
N ASN A 112 -4.46 20.69 11.04
CA ASN A 112 -4.45 21.99 11.71
C ASN A 112 -3.01 22.52 11.76
N PHE A 113 -2.66 23.40 10.83
CA PHE A 113 -1.36 24.07 10.85
C PHE A 113 -1.35 25.16 11.92
N THR A 114 -0.95 24.83 13.15
CA THR A 114 -0.54 25.87 14.09
C THR A 114 0.82 26.39 13.64
N ILE A 115 0.84 27.59 13.08
CA ILE A 115 2.08 28.33 12.83
C ILE A 115 2.70 28.63 14.19
N ASP A 116 3.74 27.90 14.56
CA ASP A 116 4.57 28.23 15.71
C ASP A 116 5.46 29.41 15.30
N ASN A 117 5.06 30.64 15.66
CA ASN A 117 5.80 31.89 15.40
C ASN A 117 7.09 31.99 16.25
N ARG A 118 7.79 30.88 16.50
CA ARG A 118 8.96 30.81 17.39
C ARG A 118 10.29 30.74 16.64
N LEU A 119 10.35 31.32 15.45
CA LEU A 119 11.59 31.49 14.68
C LEU A 119 11.65 32.89 14.06
N ASP A 120 11.46 33.95 14.85
CA ASP A 120 11.68 35.35 14.41
C ASP A 120 12.36 36.21 15.50
N GLU A 121 13.31 35.64 16.24
CA GLU A 121 14.31 36.44 16.99
C GLU A 121 15.72 36.00 16.55
N ILE A 122 16.05 36.24 15.29
CA ILE A 122 17.46 36.40 14.89
C ILE A 122 17.85 37.81 15.31
N GLN A 123 18.47 37.90 16.47
CA GLN A 123 19.06 39.11 17.03
C GLN A 123 20.24 39.51 16.13
N TRP A 124 20.07 40.57 15.34
CA TRP A 124 21.16 41.22 14.62
C TRP A 124 21.98 42.01 15.65
N GLU A 125 23.12 41.46 16.05
CA GLU A 125 24.15 42.18 16.78
C GLU A 125 24.87 43.09 15.76
N GLU A 126 24.67 44.41 15.89
CA GLU A 126 25.40 45.43 15.12
C GLU A 126 26.83 45.56 15.67
N ASP A 127 27.83 45.27 14.81
CA ASP A 127 29.22 45.69 14.96
C ASP A 127 29.46 47.05 14.26
#